data_AF-A0A357HBD8-F1
#
_entry.id   AF-A0A357HBD8-F1
#
_cell.length_a   1.000
_cell.length_b   1.000
_cell.length_c   1.000
_cell.angle_alpha   90.00
_cell.angle_beta   90.00
_cell.angle_gamma   90.00
#
_symmetry.space_group_name_H-M   'P 1'
#
loop_
_entity.id
_entity.type
_entity.pdbx_description
1 polymer ?
#
loop_
_entity_poly.entity_id
_entity_poly.type
_entity_poly.pdbx_seq_one_letter_code
_entity_poly.pdbx_strand_id
1 'polypeptide(L)'
;MKFKEFLGSEWGKAIVRALACIVVTAAIFIAIFFTGKSAARTLVRAADACFACFGICFGAGFFTLGNKYGAFTSFQYGFSYMFGSLGRYYRSKNGGTYGNFVRKKREKRSDVSFPYVPYFAISLIWLVIALTLTLSV
;
A
#
# COMPACT_ATOMS: atom_id res chain seq x y z
N MET A 1 -22.10 -2.89 -19.87
CA MET A 1 -20.64 -2.74 -19.68
C MET A 1 -20.11 -4.07 -19.14
N LYS A 2 -19.22 -4.77 -19.86
CA LYS A 2 -18.81 -6.13 -19.46
C LYS A 2 -17.92 -6.05 -18.20
N PHE A 3 -18.10 -6.94 -17.23
CA PHE A 3 -17.36 -6.94 -15.95
C PHE A 3 -15.82 -6.86 -16.13
N LYS A 4 -15.28 -7.43 -17.21
CA LYS A 4 -13.87 -7.28 -17.61
C LYS A 4 -13.46 -5.86 -17.98
N GLU A 5 -14.33 -5.08 -18.63
CA GLU A 5 -14.07 -3.68 -18.98
C GLU A 5 -14.09 -2.78 -17.74
N PHE A 6 -14.97 -3.09 -16.77
CA PHE A 6 -15.00 -2.39 -15.48
C PHE A 6 -13.74 -2.65 -14.65
N LEU A 7 -13.27 -3.91 -14.56
CA LEU A 7 -12.00 -4.25 -13.90
C LEU A 7 -10.76 -3.65 -14.60
N GLY A 8 -10.85 -3.42 -15.91
CA GLY A 8 -9.80 -2.76 -16.69
C GLY A 8 -9.71 -1.24 -16.45
N SER A 9 -10.80 -0.62 -15.98
CA SER A 9 -10.83 0.81 -15.64
C SER A 9 -9.98 1.14 -14.41
N GLU A 10 -9.51 2.38 -14.30
CA GLU A 10 -8.76 2.86 -13.12
C GLU A 10 -9.57 2.69 -11.82
N TRP A 11 -10.89 2.84 -11.88
CA TRP A 11 -11.81 2.61 -10.78
C TRP A 11 -11.91 1.13 -10.37
N GLY A 12 -11.99 0.21 -11.34
CA GLY A 12 -12.02 -1.22 -11.05
C GLY A 12 -10.75 -1.70 -10.35
N LYS A 13 -9.57 -1.23 -10.82
CA LYS A 13 -8.29 -1.52 -10.16
C LYS A 13 -8.22 -0.94 -8.75
N ALA A 14 -8.77 0.27 -8.53
CA ALA A 14 -8.84 0.89 -7.21
C ALA A 14 -9.67 0.04 -6.23
N ILE A 15 -10.83 -0.45 -6.68
CA ILE A 15 -11.73 -1.29 -5.88
C ILE A 15 -11.08 -2.62 -5.53
N VAL A 16 -10.47 -3.32 -6.50
CA VAL A 16 -9.78 -4.59 -6.24
C VAL A 16 -8.67 -4.43 -5.22
N ARG A 17 -7.91 -3.32 -5.30
CA ARG A 17 -6.85 -3.01 -4.35
C ARG A 17 -7.38 -2.65 -2.96
N ALA A 18 -8.49 -1.91 -2.89
CA ALA A 18 -9.16 -1.62 -1.62
C ALA A 18 -9.68 -2.91 -0.97
N LEU A 19 -10.28 -3.81 -1.74
CA LEU A 19 -10.72 -5.13 -1.27
C LEU A 19 -9.54 -5.96 -0.76
N ALA A 20 -8.43 -6.00 -1.48
CA ALA A 20 -7.21 -6.67 -1.02
C ALA A 20 -6.69 -6.06 0.30
N CYS A 21 -6.72 -4.73 0.44
CA CYS A 21 -6.35 -4.06 1.69
C CYS A 21 -7.27 -4.48 2.85
N ILE A 22 -8.58 -4.54 2.62
CA ILE A 22 -9.57 -4.95 3.62
C ILE A 22 -9.29 -6.39 4.08
N VAL A 23 -9.07 -7.32 3.14
CA VAL A 23 -8.77 -8.73 3.44
C VAL A 23 -7.50 -8.85 4.29
N VAL A 24 -6.43 -8.13 3.93
CA VAL A 24 -5.18 -8.14 4.71
C VAL A 24 -5.39 -7.57 6.10
N THR A 25 -6.10 -6.44 6.23
CA THR A 25 -6.40 -5.85 7.54
C THR A 25 -7.26 -6.75 8.41
N ALA A 26 -8.24 -7.45 7.83
CA ALA A 26 -9.07 -8.41 8.56
C ALA A 26 -8.25 -9.59 9.08
N ALA A 27 -7.33 -10.14 8.27
CA ALA A 27 -6.43 -11.21 8.70
C ALA A 27 -5.54 -10.78 9.88
N ILE A 28 -5.01 -9.55 9.84
CA ILE A 28 -4.16 -9.01 10.91
C ILE A 28 -4.97 -8.73 12.17
N PHE A 29 -6.18 -8.17 12.01
CA PHE A 29 -7.11 -7.96 13.11
C PHE A 29 -7.39 -9.27 13.85
N ILE A 30 -7.74 -10.34 13.10
CA ILE A 30 -7.97 -11.68 13.65
C ILE A 30 -6.71 -12.20 14.35
N ALA A 31 -5.53 -12.10 13.73
CA ALA A 31 -4.29 -12.57 14.34
C ALA A 31 -3.99 -11.92 15.71
N ILE A 32 -4.21 -10.61 15.85
CA ILE A 32 -4.01 -9.87 17.10
C ILE A 32 -5.13 -10.17 18.11
N PHE A 33 -6.37 -10.23 17.63
CA PHE A 33 -7.54 -10.52 18.46
C PHE A 33 -7.54 -11.94 19.04
N PHE A 34 -6.85 -12.92 18.43
CA PHE A 34 -6.79 -14.30 18.93
C PHE A 34 -5.47 -14.71 19.62
N THR A 35 -4.42 -13.89 19.62
CA THR A 35 -3.09 -14.25 20.17
C THR A 35 -2.97 -14.23 21.71
N GLY A 36 -3.71 -13.38 22.40
CA GLY A 36 -3.82 -13.32 23.85
C GLY A 36 -4.78 -14.36 24.44
N LYS A 37 -4.41 -14.90 25.61
CA LYS A 37 -5.14 -15.98 26.29
C LYS A 37 -6.21 -15.51 27.29
N SER A 38 -6.35 -14.20 27.51
CA SER A 38 -7.19 -13.67 28.60
C SER A 38 -8.41 -12.92 28.08
N ALA A 39 -9.60 -13.38 28.48
CA ALA A 39 -10.90 -12.78 28.12
C ALA A 39 -11.13 -11.40 28.77
N ALA A 40 -10.46 -11.11 29.89
CA ALA A 40 -10.60 -9.85 30.63
C ALA A 40 -10.00 -8.63 29.92
N ARG A 41 -9.26 -8.82 28.81
CA ARG A 41 -8.64 -7.73 28.02
C ARG A 41 -9.14 -7.67 26.57
N THR A 42 -10.35 -8.18 26.32
CA THR A 42 -10.90 -8.26 24.95
C THR A 42 -11.02 -6.88 24.30
N LEU A 43 -11.46 -5.85 25.04
CA LEU A 43 -11.61 -4.48 24.52
C LEU A 43 -10.25 -3.84 24.18
N VAL A 44 -9.26 -3.99 25.06
CA VAL A 44 -7.88 -3.51 24.84
C VAL A 44 -7.27 -4.14 23.59
N ARG A 45 -7.49 -5.44 23.39
CA ARG A 45 -6.96 -6.18 22.24
C ARG A 45 -7.64 -5.80 20.94
N ALA A 46 -8.92 -5.50 20.98
CA ALA A 46 -9.63 -4.93 19.83
C ALA A 46 -9.06 -3.55 19.48
N ALA A 47 -8.78 -2.69 20.47
CA ALA A 47 -8.14 -1.39 20.25
C ALA A 47 -6.73 -1.53 19.66
N ASP A 48 -5.89 -2.43 20.21
CA ASP A 48 -4.54 -2.72 19.69
C ASP A 48 -4.59 -3.23 18.24
N ALA A 49 -5.53 -4.12 17.94
CA ALA A 49 -5.75 -4.65 16.59
C ALA A 49 -6.17 -3.54 15.62
N CYS A 50 -7.04 -2.62 16.03
CA CYS A 50 -7.44 -1.46 15.25
C CYS A 50 -6.27 -0.49 15.02
N PHE A 51 -5.43 -0.22 16.02
CA PHE A 51 -4.22 0.60 15.88
C PHE A 51 -3.21 -0.01 14.90
N ALA A 52 -3.01 -1.33 14.96
CA ALA A 52 -2.16 -2.02 14.01
C ALA A 52 -2.72 -1.90 12.58
N CYS A 53 -4.03 -2.12 12.39
CA CYS A 53 -4.70 -1.99 11.10
C CYS A 53 -4.61 -0.56 10.54
N PHE A 54 -4.74 0.46 11.41
CA PHE A 54 -4.48 1.85 11.05
C PHE A 54 -3.05 2.02 10.54
N GLY A 55 -2.04 1.61 11.30
CA GLY A 55 -0.63 1.77 10.94
C GLY A 55 -0.29 1.09 9.61
N ILE A 56 -0.84 -0.09 9.35
CA ILE A 56 -0.64 -0.83 8.10
C ILE A 56 -1.29 -0.12 6.91
N CYS A 57 -2.54 0.32 7.04
CA CYS A 57 -3.24 1.05 5.98
C CYS A 57 -2.56 2.39 5.69
N PHE A 58 -2.20 3.12 6.74
CA PHE A 58 -1.54 4.41 6.65
C PHE A 58 -0.16 4.27 6.01
N GLY A 59 0.62 3.27 6.44
CA GLY A 59 1.90 2.93 5.83
C GLY A 59 1.77 2.58 4.35
N ALA A 60 0.80 1.73 3.97
CA ALA A 60 0.53 1.41 2.57
C ALA A 60 0.15 2.64 1.74
N GLY A 61 -0.67 3.54 2.28
CA GLY A 61 -0.99 4.85 1.68
C GLY A 61 0.25 5.71 1.48
N PHE A 62 1.13 5.76 2.48
CA PHE A 62 2.38 6.53 2.40
C PHE A 62 3.38 5.94 1.40
N PHE A 63 3.54 4.61 1.37
CA PHE A 63 4.40 3.93 0.39
C PHE A 63 3.92 4.15 -1.05
N THR A 64 2.60 4.09 -1.27
CA THR A 64 2.02 4.36 -2.60
C THR A 64 2.19 5.82 -3.01
N LEU A 65 2.00 6.76 -2.08
CA LEU A 65 2.26 8.19 -2.28
C LEU A 65 3.74 8.46 -2.58
N GLY A 66 4.65 7.92 -1.78
CA GLY A 66 6.10 8.04 -1.99
C GLY A 66 6.54 7.46 -3.32
N ASN A 67 5.95 6.35 -3.76
CA ASN A 67 6.21 5.80 -5.10
C ASN A 67 5.67 6.71 -6.21
N LYS A 68 4.52 7.37 -6.03
CA LYS A 68 3.96 8.36 -6.99
C LYS A 68 4.91 9.53 -7.19
N TYR A 69 5.49 10.06 -6.11
CA TYR A 69 6.46 11.18 -6.18
C TYR A 69 7.90 10.74 -6.44
N GLY A 70 8.14 9.43 -6.46
CA GLY A 70 9.44 8.88 -6.84
C GLY A 70 10.49 8.85 -5.75
N ALA A 71 10.09 8.85 -4.49
CA ALA A 71 10.98 8.67 -3.34
C ALA A 71 11.87 7.41 -3.47
N PHE A 72 11.36 6.35 -4.09
CA PHE A 72 12.07 5.08 -4.27
C PHE A 72 12.84 4.95 -5.61
N THR A 73 12.91 6.00 -6.43
CA THR A 73 13.47 5.90 -7.80
C THR A 73 14.97 5.61 -7.78
N SER A 74 15.73 6.30 -6.91
CA SER A 74 17.18 6.11 -6.75
C SER A 74 17.51 4.72 -6.23
N PHE A 75 16.75 4.23 -5.23
CA PHE A 75 16.93 2.89 -4.68
C PHE A 75 16.64 1.80 -5.72
N GLN A 76 15.55 1.94 -6.48
CA GLN A 76 15.20 1.00 -7.56
C GLN A 76 16.25 0.98 -8.67
N TYR A 77 16.82 2.13 -8.99
CA TYR A 77 17.93 2.22 -9.94
C TYR A 77 19.18 1.50 -9.40
N GLY A 78 19.58 1.76 -8.15
CA GLY A 78 20.70 1.08 -7.50
C GLY A 78 20.52 -0.44 -7.47
N PHE A 79 19.34 -0.91 -7.09
CA PHE A 79 19.01 -2.35 -7.08
C PHE A 79 19.08 -2.97 -8.49
N SER A 80 18.55 -2.26 -9.50
CA SER A 80 18.61 -2.72 -10.90
C SER A 80 20.04 -2.77 -11.45
N TYR A 81 20.92 -1.89 -10.96
CA TYR A 81 22.35 -1.88 -11.29
C TYR A 81 23.10 -3.03 -10.60
N MET A 82 22.84 -3.28 -9.32
CA MET A 82 23.51 -4.33 -8.54
C MET A 82 23.15 -5.74 -9.00
N PHE A 83 21.89 -6.00 -9.39
CA PHE A 83 21.42 -7.35 -9.74
C PHE A 83 21.47 -7.69 -11.25
N GLY A 84 22.23 -6.91 -12.04
CA GLY A 84 23.00 -7.35 -13.23
C GLY A 84 22.29 -7.89 -14.49
N SER A 85 21.11 -8.52 -14.40
CA SER A 85 20.36 -9.01 -15.58
C SER A 85 19.46 -7.90 -16.16
N LEU A 86 18.84 -7.10 -15.29
CA LEU A 86 18.09 -5.89 -15.64
C LEU A 86 18.99 -4.75 -16.14
N GLY A 87 20.21 -4.64 -15.59
CA GLY A 87 21.19 -3.61 -15.97
C GLY A 87 21.58 -3.67 -17.44
N ARG A 88 21.81 -4.88 -18.01
CA ARG A 88 22.12 -5.05 -19.44
C ARG A 88 20.92 -4.74 -20.35
N TYR A 89 19.71 -5.14 -19.95
CA TYR A 89 18.47 -4.84 -20.68
C TYR A 89 18.13 -3.32 -20.66
N TYR A 90 18.36 -2.64 -19.54
CA TYR A 90 18.16 -1.19 -19.42
C TYR A 90 19.22 -0.37 -20.16
N ARG A 91 20.49 -0.82 -20.13
CA ARG A 91 21.61 -0.16 -20.84
C ARG A 91 21.43 -0.24 -22.36
N SER A 92 20.92 -1.35 -22.87
CA SER A 92 20.68 -1.59 -24.31
C SER A 92 19.48 -0.82 -24.89
N LYS A 93 18.40 -0.59 -24.12
CA LYS A 93 17.15 0.00 -24.65
C LYS A 93 16.96 1.50 -24.37
N ASN A 94 17.69 2.09 -23.41
CA ASN A 94 17.42 3.45 -22.89
C ASN A 94 18.66 4.36 -22.72
N GLY A 95 19.85 3.99 -23.22
CA GLY A 95 21.03 4.87 -23.19
C GLY A 95 21.66 5.08 -21.80
N GLY A 96 21.49 4.14 -20.86
CA GLY A 96 22.36 3.96 -19.68
C GLY A 96 22.41 5.07 -18.61
N THR A 97 21.71 6.20 -18.76
CA THR A 97 21.79 7.32 -17.81
C THR A 97 20.62 7.33 -16.82
N TYR A 98 20.91 7.70 -15.56
CA TYR A 98 19.91 7.87 -14.50
C TYR A 98 18.75 8.80 -14.91
N GLY A 99 19.04 9.88 -15.66
CA GLY A 99 18.02 10.80 -16.18
C GLY A 99 16.97 10.13 -17.06
N ASN A 100 17.37 9.24 -17.96
CA ASN A 100 16.44 8.50 -18.82
C ASN A 100 15.60 7.48 -18.03
N PHE A 101 16.18 6.89 -16.97
CA PHE A 101 15.45 6.02 -16.06
C PHE A 101 14.35 6.77 -15.31
N VAL A 102 14.68 7.94 -14.75
CA VAL A 102 13.72 8.81 -14.04
C VAL A 102 12.61 9.26 -14.97
N ARG A 103 12.94 9.72 -16.19
CA ARG A 103 11.96 10.19 -17.18
C ARG A 103 10.95 9.11 -17.54
N LYS A 104 11.42 7.90 -17.87
CA LYS A 104 10.56 6.75 -18.21
C LYS A 104 9.72 6.26 -17.01
N LYS A 105 10.26 6.34 -15.79
CA LYS A 105 9.50 6.07 -14.57
C LYS A 105 8.42 7.11 -14.33
N ARG A 106 8.67 8.38 -14.64
CA ARG A 106 7.71 9.48 -14.52
C ARG A 106 6.56 9.29 -15.52
N GLU A 107 6.87 8.97 -16.77
CA GLU A 107 5.88 8.62 -17.80
C GLU A 107 5.01 7.42 -17.40
N LYS A 108 5.62 6.36 -16.84
CA LYS A 108 4.85 5.23 -16.29
C LYS A 108 3.98 5.58 -15.08
N ARG A 109 4.39 6.55 -14.26
CA ARG A 109 3.64 7.01 -13.09
C ARG A 109 2.48 7.94 -13.47
N SER A 110 2.59 8.67 -14.58
CA SER A 110 1.46 9.44 -15.12
C SER A 110 0.38 8.52 -15.70
N ASP A 111 0.77 7.38 -16.28
CA ASP A 111 -0.18 6.40 -16.83
C ASP A 111 -0.83 5.49 -15.77
N VAL A 112 -0.11 5.20 -14.67
CA VAL A 112 -0.61 4.32 -13.62
C VAL A 112 -0.91 5.16 -12.39
N SER A 113 -2.14 5.67 -12.31
CA SER A 113 -2.60 6.35 -11.11
C SER A 113 -2.78 5.28 -10.02
N PHE A 114 -1.82 5.17 -9.11
CA PHE A 114 -2.03 4.38 -7.89
C PHE A 114 -2.89 5.24 -6.95
N PRO A 115 -4.14 4.84 -6.67
CA PRO A 115 -5.00 5.62 -5.80
C PRO A 115 -4.56 5.36 -4.35
N TYR A 116 -3.88 6.34 -3.75
CA TYR A 116 -3.51 6.31 -2.33
C TYR A 116 -4.68 6.70 -1.41
N VAL A 117 -5.66 7.44 -1.95
CA VAL A 117 -6.83 7.95 -1.22
C VAL A 117 -7.62 6.85 -0.49
N PRO A 118 -7.93 5.68 -1.09
CA PRO A 118 -8.65 4.62 -0.40
C PRO A 118 -7.90 4.09 0.83
N TYR A 119 -6.57 3.99 0.76
CA TYR A 119 -5.76 3.52 1.89
C TYR A 119 -5.82 4.49 3.07
N PHE A 120 -5.71 5.80 2.80
CA PHE A 120 -5.83 6.81 3.83
C PHE A 120 -7.25 6.88 4.41
N ALA A 121 -8.29 6.79 3.57
CA ALA A 121 -9.67 6.77 4.04
C ALA A 121 -9.94 5.58 4.98
N ILE A 122 -9.52 4.37 4.57
CA ILE A 122 -9.65 3.16 5.42
C ILE A 122 -8.80 3.30 6.70
N SER A 123 -7.59 3.86 6.61
CA SER A 123 -6.77 4.09 7.79
C SER A 123 -7.47 5.02 8.80
N LEU A 124 -8.11 6.08 8.33
CA LEU A 124 -8.79 7.04 9.18
C LEU A 124 -9.99 6.39 9.89
N ILE A 125 -10.72 5.49 9.21
CA ILE A 125 -11.79 4.69 9.81
C ILE A 125 -11.23 3.83 10.95
N TRP A 126 -10.13 3.11 10.72
CA TRP A 126 -9.48 2.30 11.77
C TRP A 126 -9.00 3.14 12.95
N LEU A 127 -8.47 4.33 12.70
CA LEU A 127 -8.04 5.25 13.76
C LEU A 127 -9.22 5.71 14.62
N VAL A 128 -10.35 6.09 13.99
CA VAL A 128 -11.56 6.49 14.71
C VAL A 128 -12.06 5.34 15.59
N ILE A 129 -12.16 4.12 15.03
CA ILE A 129 -12.58 2.94 15.79
C ILE A 129 -11.62 2.66 16.94
N ALA A 130 -10.30 2.71 16.70
CA ALA A 130 -9.29 2.50 17.73
C ALA A 130 -9.46 3.49 18.89
N LEU A 131 -9.58 4.79 18.59
CA LEU A 131 -9.75 5.83 19.59
C LEU A 131 -11.06 5.67 20.38
N THR A 132 -12.16 5.36 19.71
CA THR A 132 -13.45 5.10 20.39
C THR A 132 -13.34 3.92 21.35
N LEU A 133 -12.68 2.83 20.93
CA LEU A 133 -12.48 1.66 21.78
C LEU A 133 -11.57 1.99 22.96
N THR A 134 -10.46 2.71 22.75
CA THR A 134 -9.54 3.10 23.83
C THR A 134 -10.19 4.02 24.85
N LEU A 135 -11.04 4.96 24.42
CA LEU A 135 -11.79 5.84 25.32
C LEU A 135 -12.90 5.10 26.10
N SER A 136 -13.27 3.90 25.64
CA SER A 136 -14.30 3.04 26.28
C SER A 136 -13.71 1.99 27.23
N VAL A 137 -12.37 1.87 27.30
CA VAL A 137 -11.64 1.05 28.28
C VAL A 137 -11.46 1.84 29.57
#